data_AF-A0AAD6ZFQ7-F1
#
_entry.id   AF-A0AAD6ZFQ7-F1
#
_cell.length_a   1.000
_cell.length_b   1.000
_cell.length_c   1.000
_cell.angle_alpha   90.00
_cell.angle_beta   90.00
_cell.angle_gamma   90.00
#
_symmetry.space_group_name_H-M   'P 1'
#
loop_
_entity.id
_entity.type
_entity.pdbx_description
1 polymer ?
#
loop_
_entity_poly.entity_id
_entity_poly.type
_entity_poly.pdbx_seq_one_letter_code
_entity_poly.pdbx_strand_id
1 'polypeptide(L)'
;MAPTSTQPPDARLVVTRHTPDGTSVFTFDEIRPPFTPFGSQGAHFTSFHASPTYRALPRARDPGRERADAPNPEHRLRGHSVGEIVLAVDNGDEKTVKAGEFMVQRSANHAWHNRTEAPCRIAVVMVGTQKIVLGDGRVLEQTVSGKKPE
;
A
#
# COMPACT_ATOMS: atom_id res chain seq x y z
N MET A 1 -12.01 21.07 24.06
CA MET A 1 -12.76 20.24 23.08
C MET A 1 -11.85 19.10 22.70
N ALA A 2 -12.25 17.84 22.89
CA ALA A 2 -11.45 16.71 22.41
C ALA A 2 -11.51 16.70 20.87
N PRO A 3 -10.39 16.43 20.16
CA PRO A 3 -10.46 16.21 18.73
C PRO A 3 -11.25 14.92 18.51
N THR A 4 -12.37 15.02 17.79
CA THR A 4 -13.11 13.85 17.32
C THR A 4 -12.26 13.17 16.26
N SER A 5 -11.35 12.29 16.69
CA SER A 5 -10.64 11.37 15.81
C SER A 5 -11.69 10.50 15.13
N THR A 6 -12.09 10.89 13.92
CA THR A 6 -12.98 10.10 13.09
C THR A 6 -12.10 9.16 12.29
N GLN A 7 -12.11 7.89 12.68
CA GLN A 7 -11.50 6.82 11.92
C GLN A 7 -11.93 6.96 10.44
N PRO A 8 -10.98 6.94 9.49
CA PRO A 8 -11.35 7.10 8.09
C PRO A 8 -12.24 5.92 7.66
N PRO A 9 -13.18 6.14 6.72
CA PRO A 9 -14.21 5.16 6.38
C PRO A 9 -13.59 3.89 5.82
N ASP A 10 -14.22 2.74 6.06
CA ASP A 10 -13.76 1.46 5.52
C ASP A 10 -13.58 1.52 4.00
N ALA A 11 -12.58 0.79 3.50
CA ALA A 11 -12.22 0.87 2.11
C ALA A 11 -13.14 0.00 1.25
N ARG A 12 -13.81 0.62 0.26
CA ARG A 12 -14.53 -0.10 -0.79
C ARG A 12 -13.54 -0.66 -1.81
N LEU A 13 -13.59 -1.97 -2.03
CA LEU A 13 -12.81 -2.66 -3.05
C LEU A 13 -13.72 -3.01 -4.23
N VAL A 14 -13.33 -2.54 -5.42
CA VAL A 14 -13.96 -2.91 -6.69
C VAL A 14 -12.94 -3.69 -7.52
N VAL A 15 -13.30 -4.88 -8.01
CA VAL A 15 -12.41 -5.75 -8.81
C VAL A 15 -13.03 -6.03 -10.16
N THR A 16 -12.23 -5.87 -11.21
CA THR A 16 -12.57 -6.25 -12.59
C THR A 16 -11.86 -7.53 -12.99
N ARG A 17 -12.50 -8.36 -13.83
CA ARG A 17 -11.90 -9.54 -14.49
C ARG A 17 -12.42 -9.68 -15.92
N HIS A 18 -11.90 -10.67 -16.64
CA HIS A 18 -12.43 -11.09 -17.92
C HIS A 18 -13.22 -12.39 -17.76
N THR A 19 -14.38 -12.49 -18.41
CA THR A 19 -15.10 -13.74 -18.66
C THR A 19 -14.31 -14.62 -19.66
N PRO A 20 -14.67 -15.91 -19.84
CA PRO A 20 -13.96 -16.81 -20.77
C PRO A 20 -13.91 -16.34 -22.23
N ASP A 21 -14.90 -15.57 -22.66
CA ASP A 21 -14.98 -14.96 -24.00
C ASP A 21 -14.20 -13.63 -24.12
N GLY A 22 -13.57 -13.17 -23.04
CA GLY A 22 -12.74 -11.97 -23.01
C GLY A 22 -13.48 -10.67 -22.68
N THR A 23 -14.75 -10.72 -22.28
CA THR A 23 -15.51 -9.53 -21.87
C THR A 23 -15.04 -9.03 -20.49
N SER A 24 -14.72 -7.74 -20.36
CA SER A 24 -14.38 -7.13 -19.06
C SER A 24 -15.63 -6.94 -18.21
N VAL A 25 -15.62 -7.44 -16.98
CA VAL A 25 -16.74 -7.39 -16.03
C VAL A 25 -16.28 -7.00 -14.63
N PHE A 26 -17.16 -6.37 -13.85
CA PHE A 26 -16.97 -6.23 -12.40
C PHE A 26 -17.32 -7.55 -11.72
N THR A 27 -16.41 -8.06 -10.90
CA THR A 27 -16.58 -9.36 -10.20
C THR A 27 -16.61 -9.22 -8.69
N PHE A 28 -16.31 -8.04 -8.16
CA PHE A 28 -16.33 -7.76 -6.72
C PHE A 28 -16.56 -6.27 -6.51
N ASP A 29 -17.42 -5.92 -5.55
CA ASP A 29 -17.74 -4.55 -5.20
C ASP A 29 -18.29 -4.51 -3.77
N GLU A 30 -17.39 -4.46 -2.79
CA GLU A 30 -17.77 -4.50 -1.38
C GLU A 30 -16.87 -3.62 -0.51
N ILE A 31 -17.41 -3.16 0.60
CA ILE A 31 -16.64 -2.56 1.69
C ILE A 31 -15.83 -3.68 2.37
N ARG A 32 -14.51 -3.46 2.48
CA ARG A 32 -13.60 -4.40 3.13
C ARG A 32 -13.37 -3.97 4.58
N PRO A 33 -13.81 -4.77 5.57
CA PRO A 33 -13.59 -4.43 6.96
C PRO A 33 -12.10 -4.50 7.29
N PRO A 34 -11.59 -3.61 8.16
CA PRO A 34 -10.24 -3.71 8.65
C PRO A 34 -10.10 -4.84 9.68
N PHE A 35 -8.86 -5.30 9.87
CA PHE A 35 -8.47 -6.13 11.00
C PHE A 35 -7.44 -5.40 11.87
N THR A 36 -7.40 -5.72 13.17
CA THR A 36 -6.69 -4.98 14.22
C THR A 36 -5.72 -5.88 15.00
N PRO A 37 -4.59 -6.28 14.40
CA PRO A 37 -3.67 -7.24 15.01
C PRO A 37 -2.99 -6.70 16.28
N PHE A 38 -3.00 -5.37 16.48
CA PHE A 38 -2.42 -4.70 17.65
C PHE A 38 -3.49 -4.13 18.60
N GLY A 39 -4.73 -4.64 18.53
CA GLY A 39 -5.86 -4.13 19.29
C GLY A 39 -6.52 -2.91 18.65
N SER A 40 -7.65 -2.48 19.21
CA SER A 40 -8.53 -1.43 18.65
C SER A 40 -7.96 -0.01 18.70
N GLN A 41 -6.88 0.21 19.46
CA GLN A 41 -6.18 1.50 19.53
C GLN A 41 -4.88 1.51 18.72
N GLY A 42 -4.52 0.36 18.13
CA GLY A 42 -3.32 0.19 17.32
C GLY A 42 -3.55 0.47 15.83
N ALA A 43 -2.64 -0.03 14.99
CA ALA A 43 -2.81 0.07 13.54
C ALA A 43 -3.92 -0.85 13.02
N HIS A 44 -4.72 -0.33 12.09
CA HIS A 44 -5.80 -1.04 11.41
C HIS A 44 -5.34 -1.37 9.98
N PHE A 45 -5.63 -2.57 9.50
CA PHE A 45 -5.18 -3.05 8.20
C PHE A 45 -6.34 -3.56 7.36
N THR A 46 -6.28 -3.34 6.05
CA THR A 46 -7.23 -3.90 5.09
C THR A 46 -6.46 -4.53 3.95
N SER A 47 -6.62 -5.84 3.76
CA SER A 47 -6.00 -6.56 2.65
C SER A 47 -6.91 -6.56 1.43
N PHE A 48 -6.44 -6.01 0.32
CA PHE A 48 -7.20 -5.94 -0.94
C PHE A 48 -6.86 -7.08 -1.90
N HIS A 49 -5.58 -7.39 -2.06
CA HIS A 49 -5.13 -8.40 -3.00
C HIS A 49 -3.79 -8.99 -2.57
N ALA A 50 -3.61 -10.27 -2.85
CA ALA A 50 -2.34 -10.97 -2.79
C ALA A 50 -2.25 -11.91 -3.98
N SER A 51 -1.09 -11.95 -4.62
CA SER A 51 -0.81 -12.91 -5.69
C SER A 51 0.62 -13.40 -5.56
N PRO A 52 0.88 -14.71 -5.74
CA PRO A 52 2.24 -15.23 -5.77
C PRO A 52 2.99 -14.85 -7.05
N THR A 53 2.27 -14.36 -8.07
CA THR A 53 2.83 -14.02 -9.39
C THR A 53 2.29 -12.69 -9.90
N TYR A 54 3.09 -12.00 -10.70
CA TYR A 54 2.66 -10.79 -11.39
C TYR A 54 2.03 -11.18 -12.73
N ARG A 55 0.79 -10.79 -12.98
CA ARG A 55 0.20 -10.89 -14.32
C ARG A 55 0.52 -9.62 -15.10
N ALA A 56 1.04 -9.78 -16.31
CA ALA A 56 1.15 -8.66 -17.24
C ALA A 56 -0.25 -8.09 -17.50
N LEU A 57 -0.35 -6.76 -17.55
CA LEU A 57 -1.59 -6.11 -17.96
C LEU A 57 -1.85 -6.45 -19.44
N PRO A 58 -3.00 -7.05 -19.80
CA PRO A 58 -3.37 -7.11 -21.20
C PRO A 58 -3.50 -5.68 -21.73
N ARG A 59 -3.03 -5.42 -22.96
CA ARG A 59 -3.30 -4.13 -23.62
C ARG A 59 -4.81 -3.94 -23.64
N ALA A 60 -5.30 -2.84 -23.09
CA ALA A 60 -6.71 -2.49 -23.17
C ALA A 60 -7.13 -2.46 -24.65
N ARG A 61 -8.11 -3.28 -25.02
CA ARG A 61 -8.76 -3.23 -26.31
C ARG A 61 -10.05 -2.45 -26.08
N ASP A 62 -10.07 -1.18 -26.48
CA ASP A 62 -11.27 -0.34 -26.44
C ASP A 62 -12.01 -0.51 -27.78
N PRO A 63 -13.12 -1.27 -27.85
CA PRO A 63 -13.88 -1.45 -29.07
C PRO A 63 -14.82 -0.25 -29.23
N GLY A 64 -14.30 0.87 -29.72
CA GLY A 64 -15.12 2.06 -30.02
C GLY A 64 -14.36 3.38 -30.14
N ARG A 65 -13.09 3.46 -29.74
CA ARG A 65 -12.31 4.70 -29.82
C ARG A 65 -11.28 4.63 -30.93
N GLU A 66 -11.58 5.26 -32.06
CA GLU A 66 -10.58 5.62 -33.06
C GLU A 66 -9.48 6.43 -32.35
N ARG A 67 -8.22 6.07 -32.60
CA ARG A 67 -7.06 6.66 -31.93
C ARG A 67 -6.94 8.13 -32.31
N ALA A 68 -7.52 9.01 -31.50
CA ALA A 68 -6.91 10.31 -31.28
C ALA A 68 -5.64 10.04 -30.44
N ASP A 69 -4.51 10.63 -30.84
CA ASP A 69 -3.22 10.62 -30.14
C ASP A 69 -3.33 11.26 -28.74
N ALA A 70 -4.10 10.63 -27.86
CA ALA A 70 -4.21 11.02 -26.48
C ALA A 70 -2.90 10.65 -25.79
N PRO A 71 -2.22 11.59 -25.12
CA PRO A 71 -1.04 11.28 -24.32
C PRO A 71 -1.42 10.17 -23.33
N ASN A 72 -0.54 9.17 -23.25
CA ASN A 72 -0.64 8.00 -22.38
C ASN A 72 -1.30 8.39 -21.04
N PRO A 73 -2.46 7.84 -20.66
CA PRO A 73 -3.07 8.19 -19.39
C PRO A 73 -2.12 7.69 -18.31
N GLU A 74 -1.36 8.63 -17.72
CA GLU A 74 -0.62 8.36 -16.50
C GLU A 74 -1.61 7.72 -15.53
N HIS A 75 -1.37 6.47 -15.15
CA HIS A 75 -2.11 5.79 -14.10
C HIS A 75 -1.84 6.51 -12.78
N ARG A 76 -2.47 7.67 -12.60
CA ARG A 76 -2.37 8.48 -11.40
C ARG A 76 -3.26 7.82 -10.37
N LEU A 77 -2.67 6.88 -9.63
CA LEU A 77 -3.20 6.44 -8.35
C LEU A 77 -3.34 7.68 -7.46
N ARG A 78 -4.52 8.29 -7.42
CA ARG A 78 -4.91 9.17 -6.33
C ARG A 78 -5.14 8.26 -5.13
N GLY A 79 -4.06 7.86 -4.48
CA GLY A 79 -4.13 7.17 -3.20
C GLY A 79 -4.91 8.06 -2.24
N HIS A 80 -6.00 7.54 -1.69
CA HIS A 80 -6.80 8.16 -0.64
C HIS A 80 -6.01 8.19 0.69
N SER A 81 -4.77 8.67 0.66
CA SER A 81 -3.93 8.83 1.83
C SER A 81 -4.43 10.05 2.61
N VAL A 82 -4.64 9.90 3.91
CA VAL A 82 -5.01 11.01 4.80
C VAL A 82 -4.00 11.11 5.94
N GLY A 83 -3.80 12.32 6.45
CA GLY A 83 -2.86 12.60 7.54
C GLY A 83 -1.40 12.57 7.09
N GLU A 84 -0.52 12.38 8.07
CA GLU A 84 0.93 12.26 7.89
C GLU A 84 1.49 11.16 8.80
N ILE A 85 2.62 10.58 8.38
CA ILE A 85 3.30 9.52 9.11
C ILE A 85 4.80 9.77 9.14
N VAL A 86 5.45 9.50 10.27
CA VAL A 86 6.92 9.51 10.36
C VAL A 86 7.45 8.12 10.01
N LEU A 87 8.31 8.07 9.00
CA LEU A 87 9.12 6.92 8.63
C LEU A 87 10.50 7.07 9.28
N ALA A 88 10.84 6.15 10.19
CA ALA A 88 12.17 6.05 10.80
C ALA A 88 12.93 4.87 10.21
N VAL A 89 14.24 5.02 10.00
CA VAL A 89 15.16 3.95 9.57
C VAL A 89 16.22 3.65 10.64
N ASP A 90 16.98 2.57 10.48
CA ASP A 90 17.84 2.00 11.53
C ASP A 90 19.06 2.86 11.93
N ASN A 91 19.48 3.80 11.09
CA ASN A 91 20.51 4.79 11.45
C ASN A 91 19.97 5.96 12.29
N GLY A 92 18.67 5.97 12.60
CA GLY A 92 17.99 7.02 13.35
C GLY A 92 17.45 8.17 12.50
N ASP A 93 17.66 8.16 11.18
CA ASP A 93 17.08 9.16 10.29
C ASP A 93 15.55 9.02 10.22
N GLU A 94 14.88 10.16 10.14
CA GLU A 94 13.43 10.23 10.05
C GLU A 94 12.97 11.18 8.94
N LYS A 95 11.85 10.83 8.29
CA LYS A 95 11.12 11.71 7.37
C LYS A 95 9.62 11.63 7.64
N THR A 96 8.98 12.79 7.67
CA THR A 96 7.51 12.87 7.65
C THR A 96 7.03 12.78 6.22
N VAL A 97 6.15 11.82 5.94
CA VAL A 97 5.47 11.64 4.65
C VAL A 97 4.02 12.09 4.81
N LYS A 98 3.61 13.05 3.98
CA LYS A 98 2.28 13.69 4.02
C LYS A 98 1.35 13.14 2.94
N ALA A 99 0.06 13.43 3.08
CA ALA A 99 -0.94 13.12 2.06
C ALA A 99 -0.52 13.67 0.68
N GLY A 100 -0.50 12.79 -0.32
CA GLY A 100 -0.08 13.11 -1.69
C GLY A 100 1.42 12.91 -1.98
N GLU A 101 2.23 12.61 -0.96
CA GLU A 101 3.64 12.25 -1.12
C GLU A 101 3.81 10.73 -1.29
N PHE A 102 4.94 10.34 -1.89
CA PHE A 102 5.25 8.96 -2.22
C PHE A 102 6.60 8.55 -1.62
N MET A 103 6.70 7.29 -1.23
CA MET A 103 7.93 6.68 -0.73
C MET A 103 8.21 5.39 -1.48
N VAL A 104 9.50 5.08 -1.68
CA VAL A 104 9.95 3.82 -2.27
C VAL A 104 10.88 3.15 -1.27
N GLN A 105 10.39 2.07 -0.66
CA GLN A 105 11.14 1.35 0.36
C GLN A 105 11.80 0.10 -0.25
N ARG A 106 13.12 0.17 -0.44
CA ARG A 106 13.91 -0.89 -1.07
C ARG A 106 14.43 -1.91 -0.06
N SER A 107 13.51 -2.53 0.66
CA SER A 107 13.82 -3.53 1.71
C SER A 107 14.67 -2.98 2.86
N ALA A 108 14.55 -1.68 3.16
CA ALA A 108 15.20 -1.03 4.31
C ALA A 108 14.45 -1.36 5.62
N ASN A 109 15.20 -1.56 6.70
CA ASN A 109 14.66 -1.64 8.06
C ASN A 109 14.01 -0.32 8.43
N HIS A 110 12.82 -0.37 9.03
CA HIS A 110 12.04 0.83 9.28
C HIS A 110 10.98 0.65 10.37
N ALA A 111 10.49 1.77 10.87
CA ALA A 111 9.34 1.86 11.76
C ALA A 111 8.40 3.01 11.34
N TRP A 112 7.12 2.86 11.64
CA TRP A 112 6.08 3.85 11.37
C TRP A 112 5.60 4.48 12.68
N HIS A 113 5.59 5.81 12.75
CA HIS A 113 5.10 6.53 13.91
C HIS A 113 4.06 7.56 13.48
N ASN A 114 2.82 7.40 13.98
CA ASN A 114 1.84 8.47 13.94
C ASN A 114 2.04 9.33 15.19
N ARG A 115 2.56 10.55 15.01
CA ARG A 115 2.81 11.51 16.09
C ARG A 115 1.72 12.59 16.18
N THR A 116 0.61 12.37 15.50
CA THR A 116 -0.53 13.29 15.48
C THR A 116 -1.71 12.69 16.26
N GLU A 117 -2.67 13.54 16.63
CA GLU A 117 -3.92 13.10 17.28
C GLU A 117 -4.96 12.58 16.26
N ALA A 118 -4.70 12.75 14.97
CA ALA A 118 -5.57 12.30 13.89
C ALA A 118 -5.07 10.97 13.30
N PRO A 119 -5.97 10.12 12.77
CA PRO A 119 -5.55 8.91 12.09
C PRO A 119 -4.83 9.23 10.78
N CYS A 120 -3.74 8.50 10.50
CA CYS A 120 -3.10 8.47 9.19
C CYS A 120 -3.50 7.19 8.44
N ARG A 121 -3.81 7.31 7.14
CA ARG A 121 -4.02 6.18 6.22
C ARG A 121 -2.99 6.23 5.11
N ILE A 122 -2.31 5.11 4.89
CA ILE A 122 -1.39 4.91 3.77
C ILE A 122 -1.81 3.69 2.95
N ALA A 123 -1.59 3.75 1.64
CA ALA A 123 -1.71 2.59 0.76
C ALA A 123 -0.31 2.01 0.51
N VAL A 124 -0.12 0.73 0.79
CA VAL A 124 1.16 0.05 0.62
C VAL A 124 1.00 -1.04 -0.43
N VAL A 125 1.91 -1.06 -1.40
CA VAL A 125 2.05 -2.14 -2.39
C VAL A 125 3.39 -2.79 -2.15
N MET A 126 3.36 -4.09 -1.85
CA MET A 126 4.58 -4.88 -1.61
C MET A 126 4.84 -5.79 -2.81
N VAL A 127 6.08 -5.75 -3.29
CA VAL A 127 6.57 -6.58 -4.39
C VAL A 127 7.68 -7.46 -3.82
N GLY A 128 7.53 -8.77 -3.94
CA GLY A 128 8.57 -9.72 -3.55
C GLY A 128 9.86 -9.47 -4.34
N THR A 129 10.98 -9.42 -3.64
CA THR A 129 12.32 -9.17 -4.21
C THR A 129 13.30 -10.26 -3.76
N GLN A 130 14.47 -10.33 -4.39
CA GLN A 130 15.57 -11.16 -3.91
C GLN A 130 16.04 -10.68 -2.54
N LYS A 131 16.58 -11.60 -1.72
CA LYS A 131 17.19 -11.22 -0.44
C LYS A 131 18.32 -10.21 -0.67
N ILE A 132 18.49 -9.27 0.26
CA ILE A 132 19.62 -8.34 0.22
C ILE A 132 20.89 -9.10 0.56
N VAL A 133 21.89 -9.01 -0.32
CA VAL A 133 23.26 -9.49 -0.10
C VAL A 133 24.16 -8.26 0.08
N LEU A 134 24.86 -8.19 1.20
CA LEU A 134 25.80 -7.13 1.51
C LEU A 134 27.12 -7.29 0.74
N GLY A 135 27.94 -6.25 0.72
CA GLY A 135 29.24 -6.27 0.03
C GLY A 135 30.21 -7.34 0.56
N ASP A 136 30.02 -7.83 1.79
CA ASP A 136 30.79 -8.91 2.40
C ASP A 136 30.16 -10.31 2.22
N GLY A 137 29.11 -10.43 1.40
CA GLY A 137 28.42 -11.68 1.12
C GLY A 137 27.39 -12.11 2.17
N ARG A 138 27.24 -11.38 3.28
CA ARG A 138 26.18 -11.67 4.25
C ARG A 138 24.81 -11.39 3.65
N VAL A 139 23.87 -12.30 3.91
CA VAL A 139 22.47 -12.15 3.54
C VAL A 139 21.72 -11.51 4.71
N LEU A 140 21.00 -10.41 4.45
CA LEU A 140 20.14 -9.83 5.47
C LEU A 140 18.88 -10.69 5.63
N GLU A 141 18.68 -11.19 6.84
CA GLU A 141 17.46 -11.89 7.23
C GLU A 141 16.41 -10.91 7.73
N GLN A 142 15.15 -11.32 7.65
CA GLN A 142 14.02 -10.52 8.11
C GLN A 142 14.17 -10.21 9.61
N THR A 143 14.18 -8.93 9.96
CA THR A 143 14.08 -8.52 11.37
C THR A 143 12.67 -8.79 11.86
N VAL A 144 12.51 -9.72 12.81
CA VAL A 144 11.22 -10.01 13.44
C VAL A 144 11.01 -8.98 14.56
N SER A 145 10.03 -8.09 14.39
CA SER A 145 9.58 -7.21 15.46
C SER A 145 8.98 -8.06 16.59
N GLY A 146 9.68 -8.19 17.73
CA GLY A 146 9.14 -8.94 18.87
C GLY A 146 10.07 -9.40 20.00
N LYS A 147 11.40 -9.30 19.90
CA LYS A 147 12.27 -9.44 21.08
C LYS A 147 12.93 -8.12 21.41
N LYS A 148 12.42 -7.47 22.46
CA LYS A 148 13.23 -6.53 23.24
C LYS A 148 14.44 -7.33 23.73
N PRO A 149 15.68 -6.87 23.53
CA PRO A 149 16.82 -7.50 24.22
C PRO A 149 16.56 -7.41 25.73
N GLU A 150 16.76 -8.52 26.44
CA GLU A 150 16.97 -8.48 27.90
C GLU A 150 18.26 -7.70 28.22
#